data_AF-A0A5C6MQ14-F1
#
_entry.id   AF-A0A5C6MQ14-F1
#
_cell.length_a   1.000
_cell.length_b   1.000
_cell.length_c   1.000
_cell.angle_alpha   90.00
_cell.angle_beta   90.00
_cell.angle_gamma   90.00
#
_symmetry.space_group_name_H-M   'P 1'
#
loop_
_entity.id
_entity.type
_entity.pdbx_description
1 polymer ?
#
loop_
_entity_poly.entity_id
_entity_poly.type
_entity_poly.pdbx_seq_one_letter_code
_entity_poly.pdbx_strand_id
1 'polypeptide(L)'
;MPLIGDWNSRLGPKSSSLTSLLVPVLSSLPVSSSDEKSFGFQIIKKTILDLFPTVTVAPGICIGNTDSRHFKDLTNDIYRFAPLWFRPGDAQRFHGINERISKKNYEELIQF
;
A
#
# COMPACT_ATOMS: atom_id res chain seq x y z
N MET A 1 30.72 20.98 -2.68
CA MET A 1 29.81 19.84 -2.47
C MET A 1 30.66 18.60 -2.26
N PRO A 2 30.76 18.04 -1.04
CA PRO A 2 31.58 16.87 -0.81
C PRO A 2 30.81 15.59 -1.17
N LEU A 3 31.54 14.67 -1.78
CA LEU A 3 31.11 13.36 -2.27
C LEU A 3 30.70 12.45 -1.11
N ILE A 4 29.65 11.66 -1.34
CA ILE A 4 29.16 10.58 -0.47
C ILE A 4 30.31 9.61 -0.18
N GLY A 5 30.66 9.49 1.11
CA GLY A 5 31.68 8.58 1.60
C GLY A 5 31.27 7.12 1.46
N ASP A 6 32.26 6.28 1.17
CA ASP A 6 32.14 4.82 1.07
C ASP A 6 31.83 4.20 2.44
N TRP A 7 30.61 3.70 2.58
CA TRP A 7 30.08 3.08 3.80
C TRP A 7 30.58 1.65 4.04
N ASN A 8 31.22 1.00 3.05
CA ASN A 8 31.62 -0.40 3.17
C ASN A 8 32.87 -0.62 4.04
N SER A 9 33.69 0.41 4.25
CA SER A 9 34.95 0.29 4.99
C SER A 9 34.80 0.27 6.52
N ARG A 10 33.57 0.41 7.07
CA ARG A 10 33.31 0.43 8.52
C ARG A 10 32.67 -0.84 9.10
N LEU A 11 32.48 -1.88 8.30
CA LEU A 11 31.88 -3.14 8.77
C LEU A 11 32.95 -4.18 9.08
N GLY A 12 33.45 -4.15 10.31
CA GLY A 12 34.11 -5.32 10.91
C GLY A 12 33.12 -6.48 11.11
N PRO A 13 33.59 -7.69 11.50
CA PRO A 13 32.77 -8.90 11.58
C PRO A 13 31.83 -8.87 12.79
N LYS A 14 30.75 -8.08 12.70
CA LYS A 14 29.58 -8.08 13.60
C LYS A 14 28.28 -7.72 12.86
N SER A 15 28.09 -8.27 11.65
CA SER A 15 26.93 -7.97 10.79
C SER A 15 25.75 -8.94 10.96
N SER A 16 25.47 -9.43 12.18
CA SER A 16 24.26 -10.26 12.45
C SER A 16 23.10 -9.47 13.05
N SER A 17 23.33 -8.25 13.54
CA SER A 17 22.34 -7.47 14.30
C SER A 17 21.39 -6.62 13.46
N LEU A 18 21.79 -6.19 12.25
CA LEU A 18 20.92 -5.38 11.39
C LEU A 18 19.93 -6.26 10.62
N THR A 19 20.36 -7.48 10.27
CA THR A 19 19.53 -8.46 9.58
C THR A 19 18.33 -8.91 10.43
N SER A 20 18.49 -9.05 11.75
CA SER A 20 17.40 -9.46 12.66
C SER A 20 16.31 -8.40 12.83
N LEU A 21 16.65 -7.11 12.70
CA LEU A 21 15.69 -6.01 12.76
C LEU A 21 14.94 -5.78 11.44
N LEU A 22 15.55 -6.14 10.31
CA LEU A 22 14.97 -5.95 8.98
C LEU A 22 13.95 -7.04 8.60
N VAL A 23 14.16 -8.28 9.06
CA VAL A 23 13.27 -9.42 8.74
C VAL A 23 11.81 -9.17 9.14
N PRO A 24 11.48 -8.67 10.36
CA PRO A 24 10.10 -8.37 10.73
C PRO A 24 9.49 -7.22 9.93
N VAL A 25 10.30 -6.26 9.46
CA VAL A 25 9.82 -5.07 8.75
C VAL A 25 9.39 -5.41 7.32
N LEU A 26 10.04 -6.39 6.69
CA LEU A 26 9.81 -6.79 5.31
C LEU A 26 8.94 -8.05 5.16
N SER A 27 8.45 -8.63 6.26
CA SER A 27 7.59 -9.81 6.22
C SER A 27 6.23 -9.50 5.60
N SER A 28 5.72 -10.38 4.76
CA SER A 28 4.36 -10.29 4.21
C SER A 28 3.30 -10.30 5.30
N LEU A 29 2.25 -9.50 5.11
CA LEU A 29 1.06 -9.56 5.95
C LEU A 29 0.14 -10.71 5.54
N PRO A 30 -0.67 -11.26 6.46
CA PRO A 30 -1.74 -12.19 6.12
C PRO A 30 -2.68 -11.61 5.06
N VAL A 31 -3.23 -12.50 4.23
CA VAL A 31 -4.22 -12.14 3.22
C VAL A 31 -5.58 -11.96 3.90
N SER A 32 -6.19 -10.79 3.71
CA SER A 32 -7.55 -10.52 4.19
C SER A 32 -8.59 -11.22 3.33
N SER A 33 -9.66 -11.67 3.95
CA SER A 33 -10.73 -12.38 3.26
C SER A 33 -11.49 -11.44 2.30
N SER A 34 -11.96 -11.95 1.17
CA SER A 34 -12.71 -11.14 0.19
C SER A 34 -13.93 -11.87 -0.38
N ASP A 35 -14.40 -12.89 0.33
CA ASP A 35 -15.58 -13.66 -0.06
C ASP A 35 -16.88 -12.92 0.27
N GLU A 36 -18.02 -13.51 -0.07
CA GLU A 36 -19.36 -12.94 0.18
C GLU A 36 -19.71 -12.81 1.68
N LYS A 37 -18.94 -13.45 2.58
CA LYS A 37 -19.12 -13.34 4.04
C LYS A 37 -18.23 -12.28 4.67
N SER A 38 -17.27 -11.74 3.91
CA SER A 38 -16.25 -10.81 4.40
C SER A 38 -16.85 -9.40 4.51
N PHE A 39 -17.38 -9.06 5.70
CA PHE A 39 -18.09 -7.80 5.93
C PHE A 39 -17.31 -6.57 5.42
N GLY A 40 -16.03 -6.43 5.78
CA GLY A 40 -15.22 -5.27 5.37
C GLY A 40 -15.06 -5.15 3.86
N PHE A 41 -14.77 -6.26 3.18
CA PHE A 41 -14.69 -6.28 1.71
C PHE A 41 -16.04 -5.95 1.05
N GLN A 42 -17.13 -6.54 1.55
CA GLN A 42 -18.47 -6.33 0.97
C GLN A 42 -18.97 -4.90 1.15
N ILE A 43 -18.65 -4.23 2.27
CA ILE A 43 -18.95 -2.81 2.45
C ILE A 43 -18.18 -1.95 1.45
N ILE A 44 -16.87 -2.20 1.27
CA ILE A 44 -16.08 -1.47 0.26
C ILE A 44 -16.65 -1.68 -1.14
N LYS A 45 -16.92 -2.95 -1.51
CA LYS A 45 -17.51 -3.32 -2.81
C LYS A 45 -18.85 -2.62 -3.04
N LYS A 46 -19.74 -2.63 -2.04
CA LYS A 46 -21.04 -1.96 -2.14
C LYS A 46 -20.89 -0.45 -2.33
N THR A 47 -20.07 0.21 -1.53
CA THR A 47 -19.87 1.67 -1.63
C THR A 47 -19.28 2.05 -3.00
N ILE A 48 -18.32 1.26 -3.52
CA ILE A 48 -17.78 1.49 -4.87
C ILE A 48 -18.90 1.38 -5.93
N LEU A 49 -19.75 0.35 -5.87
CA LEU A 49 -20.80 0.15 -6.86
C LEU A 49 -21.94 1.17 -6.74
N ASP A 50 -22.20 1.69 -5.55
CA ASP A 50 -23.17 2.76 -5.32
C ASP A 50 -22.67 4.10 -5.92
N LEU A 51 -21.36 4.39 -5.86
CA LEU A 51 -20.76 5.62 -6.40
C LEU A 51 -20.36 5.51 -7.89
N PHE A 52 -19.92 4.33 -8.32
CA PHE A 52 -19.35 4.07 -9.64
C PHE A 52 -20.00 2.82 -10.27
N PRO A 53 -21.27 2.88 -10.69
CA PRO A 53 -22.08 1.69 -11.02
C PRO A 53 -21.61 0.90 -12.24
N THR A 54 -20.69 1.45 -13.04
CA THR A 54 -20.18 0.81 -14.26
C THR A 54 -18.86 0.06 -14.06
N VAL A 55 -18.28 0.08 -12.85
CA VAL A 55 -16.99 -0.59 -12.58
C VAL A 55 -17.19 -2.03 -12.10
N THR A 56 -16.15 -2.84 -12.25
CA THR A 56 -16.06 -4.16 -11.62
C THR A 56 -15.13 -4.08 -10.41
N VAL A 57 -15.53 -4.73 -9.31
CA VAL A 57 -14.72 -4.79 -8.07
C VAL A 57 -14.08 -6.17 -7.97
N ALA A 58 -12.77 -6.21 -7.76
CA ALA A 58 -12.00 -7.43 -7.53
C ALA A 58 -10.92 -7.18 -6.47
N PRO A 59 -10.55 -8.19 -5.67
CA PRO A 59 -9.40 -8.08 -4.77
C PRO A 59 -8.09 -7.97 -5.57
N GLY A 60 -7.11 -7.27 -5.00
CA GLY A 60 -5.80 -7.07 -5.62
C GLY A 60 -4.66 -7.11 -4.59
N ILE A 61 -3.43 -7.21 -5.09
CA ILE A 61 -2.21 -7.21 -4.26
C ILE A 61 -1.73 -5.77 -4.09
N CYS A 62 -1.56 -5.34 -2.84
CA CYS A 62 -0.86 -4.11 -2.53
C CYS A 62 0.66 -4.38 -2.54
N ILE A 63 1.39 -3.68 -3.40
CA ILE A 63 2.83 -3.88 -3.63
C ILE A 63 3.69 -3.05 -2.67
N GLY A 64 3.09 -2.06 -2.00
CA GLY A 64 3.78 -1.18 -1.04
C GLY A 64 3.74 -1.72 0.37
N ASN A 65 4.83 -1.52 1.13
CA ASN A 65 4.81 -1.73 2.57
C ASN A 65 4.12 -0.54 3.22
N THR A 66 3.02 -0.78 3.93
CA THR A 66 2.22 0.26 4.58
C THR A 66 2.23 0.08 6.09
N ASP A 67 1.75 1.09 6.81
CA ASP A 67 1.60 1.02 8.26
C ASP A 67 0.61 -0.07 8.73
N SER A 68 -0.12 -0.72 7.80
CA SER A 68 -0.99 -1.88 8.05
C SER A 68 -0.35 -2.94 8.96
N ARG A 69 0.96 -3.12 8.90
CA ARG A 69 1.68 -4.09 9.74
C ARG A 69 1.57 -3.84 11.24
N HIS A 70 1.35 -2.59 11.64
CA HIS A 70 1.18 -2.19 13.03
C HIS A 70 -0.22 -2.50 13.56
N PHE A 71 -1.16 -2.86 12.69
CA PHE A 71 -2.56 -3.13 13.04
C PHE A 71 -2.92 -4.62 12.92
N LYS A 72 -1.97 -5.49 12.54
CA LYS A 72 -2.22 -6.92 12.31
C LYS A 72 -2.76 -7.67 13.52
N ASP A 73 -2.45 -7.20 14.73
CA ASP A 73 -2.88 -7.84 15.98
C ASP A 73 -4.24 -7.29 16.47
N LEU A 74 -4.80 -6.28 15.79
CA LEU A 74 -6.12 -5.71 16.11
C LEU A 74 -7.26 -6.36 15.32
N THR A 75 -6.97 -6.89 14.13
CA THR A 75 -7.98 -7.48 13.23
C THR A 75 -7.32 -8.45 12.26
N ASN A 76 -8.07 -9.48 11.85
CA ASN A 76 -7.65 -10.43 10.83
C ASN A 76 -7.76 -9.85 9.41
N ASP A 77 -8.62 -8.85 9.21
CA ASP A 77 -8.90 -8.25 7.91
C ASP A 77 -8.44 -6.79 7.85
N ILE A 78 -7.50 -6.51 6.95
CA ILE A 78 -6.92 -5.20 6.69
C ILE A 78 -6.93 -4.93 5.18
N TYR A 79 -7.88 -4.12 4.74
CA TYR A 79 -8.05 -3.74 3.35
C TYR A 79 -7.28 -2.45 3.05
N ARG A 80 -6.34 -2.53 2.09
CA ARG A 80 -5.56 -1.38 1.59
C ARG A 80 -6.19 -0.90 0.29
N PHE A 81 -7.05 0.10 0.40
CA PHE A 81 -7.84 0.60 -0.72
C PHE A 81 -7.83 2.13 -0.75
N ALA A 82 -7.71 2.68 -1.96
CA ALA A 82 -7.97 4.08 -2.25
C ALA A 82 -8.70 4.14 -3.60
N PRO A 83 -9.89 4.76 -3.69
CA PRO A 83 -10.66 4.90 -4.93
C PRO A 83 -10.01 5.92 -5.87
N LEU A 84 -8.89 5.52 -6.46
CA LEU A 84 -8.09 6.35 -7.36
C LEU A 84 -8.17 5.83 -8.79
N TRP A 85 -8.41 6.74 -9.72
CA TRP A 85 -8.26 6.45 -11.15
C TRP A 85 -6.79 6.48 -11.56
N PHE A 86 -6.25 5.31 -11.90
CA PHE A 86 -4.91 5.17 -12.48
C PHE A 86 -4.98 5.16 -14.00
N ARG A 87 -4.22 6.05 -14.64
CA ARG A 87 -4.02 6.07 -16.09
C ARG A 87 -2.65 5.48 -16.45
N PRO A 88 -2.45 5.03 -17.69
CA PRO A 88 -1.12 4.65 -18.17
C PRO A 88 -0.09 5.74 -17.85
N GLY A 89 1.00 5.37 -17.18
CA GLY A 89 2.06 6.30 -16.77
C GLY A 89 1.93 6.88 -15.36
N ASP A 90 0.83 6.63 -14.64
CA ASP A 90 0.67 7.16 -13.27
C ASP A 90 1.49 6.37 -12.24
N ALA A 91 1.73 5.07 -12.46
CA ALA A 91 2.51 4.24 -11.54
C ALA A 91 3.95 4.74 -11.34
N GLN A 92 4.57 5.33 -12.37
CA GLN A 92 5.91 5.90 -12.30
C GLN A 92 5.98 7.19 -11.47
N ARG A 93 4.83 7.78 -11.14
CA ARG A 93 4.76 9.04 -10.39
C ARG A 93 4.74 8.84 -8.88
N PHE A 94 4.41 7.65 -8.39
CA PHE A 94 4.51 7.36 -6.97
C PHE A 94 5.96 7.52 -6.50
N HIS A 95 6.21 8.49 -5.61
CA HIS A 95 7.56 8.88 -5.19
C HIS A 95 8.46 9.35 -6.35
N GLY A 96 7.85 9.73 -7.48
CA GLY A 96 8.53 10.13 -8.71
C GLY A 96 8.51 11.64 -8.93
N ILE A 97 9.03 12.06 -10.09
CA ILE A 97 9.04 13.48 -10.48
C ILE A 97 7.63 13.94 -10.82
N ASN A 98 7.24 15.12 -10.33
CA ASN A 98 5.94 15.75 -10.59
C ASN A 98 4.75 14.84 -10.23
N GLU A 99 4.85 14.16 -9.09
CA GLU A 99 3.74 13.45 -8.47
C GLU A 99 2.51 14.37 -8.35
N ARG A 100 1.37 13.91 -8.86
CA ARG A 100 0.14 14.72 -8.93
C ARG A 100 -1.08 13.84 -9.14
N ILE A 101 -2.22 14.38 -8.73
CA ILE A 101 -3.56 13.84 -8.94
C ILE A 101 -4.43 14.90 -9.62
N SER A 102 -5.44 14.49 -10.40
CA SER A 102 -6.41 15.45 -10.95
C SER A 102 -7.37 15.92 -9.85
N LYS A 103 -7.90 17.14 -9.96
CA LYS A 103 -8.89 17.66 -9.00
C LYS A 103 -10.09 16.73 -8.86
N LYS A 104 -10.64 16.28 -9.99
CA LYS A 104 -11.75 15.32 -10.02
C LYS A 104 -11.42 14.01 -9.28
N ASN A 105 -10.25 13.42 -9.51
CA ASN A 105 -9.86 12.18 -8.84
C ASN A 105 -9.66 12.38 -7.33
N TYR A 106 -9.20 13.57 -6.92
CA TYR A 106 -9.10 13.95 -5.51
C TYR A 106 -10.47 14.20 -4.86
N GLU A 107 -11.41 14.82 -5.58
CA GLU A 107 -12.80 15.02 -5.13
C GLU A 107 -13.53 13.68 -4.96
N GLU A 108 -13.41 12.78 -5.95
CA GLU A 108 -13.99 11.42 -5.89
C GLU A 108 -13.36 10.58 -4.76
N LEU A 109 -12.07 10.79 -4.47
CA LEU A 109 -11.41 10.18 -3.30
C LEU A 109 -12.01 10.64 -1.98
N ILE A 110 -12.36 11.92 -1.85
CA ILE A 110 -12.99 12.48 -0.64
C ILE A 110 -14.46 12.06 -0.53
N GLN A 111 -15.14 11.91 -1.65
CA GLN A 111 -16.56 11.56 -1.69
C GLN A 111 -16.83 10.13 -1.21
N PHE A 112 -15.91 9.22 -1.47
CA PHE A 112 -15.96 7.83 -0.99
C PHE A 112 -15.82 7.75 0.54
#